data_AF-T0SZ87-F1
#
_entry.id   AF-T0SZ87-F1
#
_cell.length_a   1.000
_cell.length_b   1.000
_cell.length_c   1.000
_cell.angle_alpha   90.00
_cell.angle_beta   90.00
_cell.angle_gamma   90.00
#
_symmetry.space_group_name_H-M   'P 1'
#
loop_
_entity.id
_entity.type
_entity.pdbx_description
1 polymer ?
#
loop_
_entity_poly.entity_id
_entity_poly.type
_entity_poly.pdbx_seq_one_letter_code
_entity_poly.pdbx_strand_id
1 'polypeptide(L)'
;MRRRLMAILTFLSLLVSCGKTNEEKVQSELNSAEIDLTRGDCDSALSKLTGISSQDDNAKFLKLLASAYACKAGYKTTVFFTDDLPKLDANFLLSSFTLFSTSDVMNSPTQEDYLNIQRAVNILKFAGGFPTSTDPTSALRKLRFTSKESAQIHSFLMFLLMVNLGQYSYFYGNTGATGIKGAGTNVNDCFMKYDAAMIAAMGGSGGSCDNAADSGHPNLDPGTVNFTNACEGVALINAFIDVIPEVIASASGTDFSELGDFDPNVIKTAASAALTFAGKGTDILDKTSAVTCESDITDEDTFRYFFAMFFDILHSKT
;
A
#
# COMPACT_ATOMS: atom_id res chain seq x y z
N MET A 1 49.70 -20.77 43.74
CA MET A 1 48.57 -21.25 42.91
C MET A 1 47.49 -20.19 42.67
N ARG A 2 46.94 -19.52 43.71
CA ARG A 2 45.89 -18.47 43.58
C ARG A 2 46.18 -17.33 42.57
N ARG A 3 47.40 -16.78 42.53
CA ARG A 3 47.77 -15.70 41.58
C ARG A 3 47.81 -16.14 40.11
N ARG A 4 48.15 -17.41 39.83
CA ARG A 4 48.15 -17.96 38.47
C ARG A 4 46.73 -18.27 37.98
N LEU A 5 45.84 -18.71 38.88
CA LEU A 5 44.43 -18.93 38.57
C LEU A 5 43.69 -17.60 38.27
N MET A 6 44.01 -16.53 39.01
CA MET A 6 43.43 -15.21 38.79
C MET A 6 43.86 -14.60 37.45
N ALA A 7 45.13 -14.73 37.07
CA ALA A 7 45.64 -14.25 35.78
C ALA A 7 45.01 -14.99 34.58
N ILE A 8 44.75 -16.30 34.71
CA ILE A 8 44.08 -17.09 33.67
C ILE A 8 42.60 -16.67 33.55
N LEU A 9 41.92 -16.36 34.66
CA LEU A 9 40.53 -15.90 34.65
C LEU A 9 40.39 -14.51 34.00
N THR A 10 41.32 -13.59 34.27
CA THR A 10 41.35 -12.26 33.65
C THR A 10 41.70 -12.31 32.16
N PHE A 11 42.53 -13.26 31.74
CA PHE A 11 42.87 -13.48 30.33
C PHE A 11 41.72 -14.14 29.56
N LEU A 12 40.96 -15.06 30.18
CA LEU A 12 39.75 -15.63 29.58
C LEU A 12 38.62 -14.61 29.44
N SER A 13 38.45 -13.66 30.37
CA SER A 13 37.43 -12.60 30.24
C SER A 13 37.73 -11.60 29.11
N LEU A 14 38.99 -11.45 28.70
CA LEU A 14 39.38 -10.60 27.57
C LEU A 14 39.10 -11.25 26.20
N LEU A 15 39.02 -12.57 26.13
CA LEU A 15 38.78 -13.31 24.88
C LEU A 15 37.29 -13.40 24.49
N VAL A 16 36.36 -13.11 25.42
CA VAL A 16 34.91 -13.08 25.14
C VAL A 16 34.45 -11.73 24.56
N SER A 17 35.30 -10.68 24.61
CA SER A 17 34.90 -9.31 24.26
C SER A 17 35.21 -8.88 22.81
N CYS A 18 35.73 -9.76 21.95
CA CYS A 18 36.12 -9.39 20.58
C CYS A 18 35.10 -9.78 19.48
N GLY A 19 33.99 -10.42 19.83
CA GLY A 19 32.90 -10.69 18.89
C GLY A 19 31.93 -9.52 18.85
N LYS A 20 31.56 -9.06 17.63
CA LYS A 20 30.45 -8.11 17.49
C LYS A 20 29.22 -8.64 18.21
N THR A 21 28.53 -7.80 18.97
CA THR A 21 27.23 -8.17 19.54
C THR A 21 26.21 -8.43 18.43
N ASN A 22 25.07 -9.05 18.75
CA ASN A 22 24.03 -9.27 17.75
C ASN A 22 23.47 -7.94 17.23
N GLU A 23 23.36 -6.94 18.08
CA GLU A 23 22.93 -5.59 17.75
C GLU A 23 23.93 -4.90 16.80
N GLU A 24 25.23 -5.05 17.06
CA GLU A 24 26.28 -4.52 16.18
C GLU A 24 26.29 -5.21 14.80
N LYS A 25 25.96 -6.50 14.74
CA LYS A 25 25.80 -7.21 13.47
C LYS A 25 24.59 -6.70 12.70
N VAL A 26 23.42 -6.60 13.37
CA VAL A 26 22.21 -6.03 12.76
C VAL A 26 22.50 -4.63 12.22
N GLN A 27 23.07 -3.74 13.03
CA GLN A 27 23.37 -2.38 12.59
C GLN A 27 24.36 -2.33 11.41
N SER A 28 25.34 -3.25 11.38
CA SER A 28 26.28 -3.40 10.26
C SER A 28 25.54 -3.77 8.97
N GLU A 29 24.64 -4.75 9.02
CA GLU A 29 23.85 -5.19 7.85
C GLU A 29 22.88 -4.08 7.39
N LEU A 30 22.23 -3.36 8.31
CA LEU A 30 21.37 -2.23 7.96
C LEU A 30 22.13 -1.15 7.19
N ASN A 31 23.34 -0.80 7.64
CA ASN A 31 24.16 0.21 6.97
C ASN A 31 24.65 -0.28 5.60
N SER A 32 25.02 -1.54 5.48
CA SER A 32 25.42 -2.13 4.19
C SER A 32 24.26 -2.19 3.20
N ALA A 33 23.06 -2.59 3.65
CA ALA A 33 21.86 -2.58 2.81
C ALA A 33 21.49 -1.17 2.33
N GLU A 34 21.61 -0.15 3.18
CA GLU A 34 21.39 1.25 2.83
C GLU A 34 22.34 1.75 1.72
N ILE A 35 23.62 1.33 1.78
CA ILE A 35 24.60 1.61 0.73
C ILE A 35 24.23 0.93 -0.59
N ASP A 36 23.79 -0.33 -0.56
CA ASP A 36 23.39 -1.06 -1.76
C ASP A 36 22.15 -0.42 -2.40
N LEU A 37 21.15 -0.03 -1.61
CA LEU A 37 19.98 0.72 -2.09
C LEU A 37 20.34 2.06 -2.73
N THR A 38 21.31 2.78 -2.15
CA THR A 38 21.80 4.04 -2.73
C THR A 38 22.44 3.85 -4.10
N ARG A 39 23.01 2.66 -4.37
CA ARG A 39 23.57 2.28 -5.68
C ARG A 39 22.55 1.65 -6.63
N GLY A 40 21.32 1.42 -6.18
CA GLY A 40 20.29 0.70 -6.94
C GLY A 40 20.49 -0.82 -6.95
N ASP A 41 21.33 -1.38 -6.09
CA ASP A 41 21.54 -2.83 -5.97
C ASP A 41 20.50 -3.44 -5.00
N CYS A 42 19.27 -3.55 -5.49
CA CYS A 42 18.12 -4.00 -4.69
C CYS A 42 18.27 -5.44 -4.17
N ASP A 43 18.85 -6.33 -4.98
CA ASP A 43 19.01 -7.75 -4.64
C ASP A 43 20.06 -7.93 -3.53
N SER A 44 21.20 -7.23 -3.61
CA SER A 44 22.20 -7.25 -2.54
C SER A 44 21.69 -6.68 -1.23
N ALA A 45 20.88 -5.61 -1.29
CA ALA A 45 20.23 -5.04 -0.11
C ALA A 45 19.23 -6.03 0.50
N LEU A 46 18.36 -6.63 -0.33
CA LEU A 46 17.37 -7.60 0.12
C LEU A 46 18.04 -8.81 0.78
N SER A 47 19.06 -9.37 0.15
CA SER A 47 19.80 -10.52 0.68
C SER A 47 20.39 -10.26 2.08
N LYS A 48 20.83 -9.04 2.37
CA LYS A 48 21.36 -8.67 3.69
C LYS A 48 20.24 -8.57 4.73
N LEU A 49 19.16 -7.89 4.36
CA LEU A 49 18.03 -7.65 5.25
C LEU A 49 17.27 -8.94 5.57
N THR A 50 17.10 -9.85 4.62
CA THR A 50 16.50 -11.17 4.87
C THR A 50 17.47 -12.16 5.51
N GLY A 51 18.77 -11.84 5.55
CA GLY A 51 19.80 -12.67 6.18
C GLY A 51 19.90 -12.50 7.69
N ILE A 52 19.24 -11.49 8.26
CA ILE A 52 19.14 -11.26 9.71
C ILE A 52 17.74 -11.63 10.22
N SER A 53 17.62 -11.90 11.53
CA SER A 53 16.34 -12.15 12.17
C SER A 53 15.40 -10.95 12.01
N SER A 54 14.09 -11.19 11.87
CA SER A 54 13.10 -10.10 11.74
C SER A 54 13.23 -9.10 12.89
N GLN A 55 13.04 -7.82 12.58
CA GLN A 55 13.11 -6.70 13.53
C GLN A 55 11.83 -5.87 13.43
N ASP A 56 10.71 -6.46 13.86
CA ASP A 56 9.36 -5.92 13.63
C ASP A 56 9.08 -4.60 14.37
N ASP A 57 9.91 -4.23 15.33
CA ASP A 57 9.90 -2.99 16.09
C ASP A 57 11.03 -2.02 15.72
N ASN A 58 11.86 -2.36 14.72
CA ASN A 58 12.95 -1.50 14.25
C ASN A 58 12.53 -0.76 12.97
N ALA A 59 12.17 0.52 13.12
CA ALA A 59 11.73 1.35 12.01
C ALA A 59 12.77 1.48 10.88
N LYS A 60 14.08 1.46 11.19
CA LYS A 60 15.13 1.50 10.15
C LYS A 60 15.12 0.19 9.34
N PHE A 61 15.08 -0.96 10.00
CA PHE A 61 15.00 -2.26 9.34
C PHE A 61 13.79 -2.35 8.41
N LEU A 62 12.59 -2.04 8.93
CA LEU A 62 11.35 -2.16 8.18
C LEU A 62 11.33 -1.26 6.93
N LYS A 63 11.79 -0.01 7.06
CA LYS A 63 11.90 0.90 5.92
C LYS A 63 12.93 0.43 4.90
N LEU A 64 14.10 -0.05 5.33
CA LEU A 64 15.10 -0.56 4.39
C LEU A 64 14.60 -1.81 3.66
N LEU A 65 13.90 -2.71 4.37
CA LEU A 65 13.33 -3.91 3.76
C LEU A 65 12.22 -3.57 2.76
N ALA A 66 11.31 -2.65 3.12
CA ALA A 66 10.31 -2.13 2.21
C ALA A 66 10.96 -1.44 0.99
N SER A 67 12.00 -0.63 1.21
CA SER A 67 12.77 0.01 0.13
C SER A 67 13.43 -0.99 -0.80
N ALA A 68 13.95 -2.12 -0.30
CA ALA A 68 14.56 -3.15 -1.13
C ALA A 68 13.54 -3.85 -2.04
N TYR A 69 12.37 -4.19 -1.51
CA TYR A 69 11.28 -4.72 -2.33
C TYR A 69 10.75 -3.68 -3.34
N ALA A 70 10.57 -2.43 -2.92
CA ALA A 70 10.13 -1.37 -3.83
C ALA A 70 11.14 -1.10 -4.95
N CYS A 71 12.44 -1.05 -4.62
CA CYS A 71 13.55 -0.95 -5.56
C CYS A 71 13.51 -2.09 -6.59
N LYS A 72 13.27 -3.33 -6.15
CA LYS A 72 13.15 -4.50 -7.03
C LYS A 72 12.00 -4.37 -8.02
N ALA A 73 10.92 -3.70 -7.64
CA ALA A 73 9.78 -3.39 -8.50
C ALA A 73 9.97 -2.15 -9.40
N GLY A 74 11.17 -1.54 -9.41
CA GLY A 74 11.48 -0.36 -10.21
C GLY A 74 11.12 0.98 -9.57
N TYR A 75 10.56 1.01 -8.35
CA TYR A 75 10.27 2.26 -7.65
C TYR A 75 11.55 3.05 -7.35
N LYS A 76 11.51 4.35 -7.63
CA LYS A 76 12.57 5.29 -7.28
C LYS A 76 11.94 6.52 -6.65
N THR A 77 12.32 6.84 -5.41
CA THR A 77 11.83 8.04 -4.70
C THR A 77 12.07 9.32 -5.51
N THR A 78 13.19 9.43 -6.21
CA THR A 78 13.44 10.60 -7.06
C THR A 78 12.43 10.73 -8.19
N VAL A 79 12.14 9.65 -8.92
CA VAL A 79 11.15 9.64 -10.01
C VAL A 79 9.76 9.91 -9.45
N PHE A 80 9.43 9.32 -8.29
CA PHE A 80 8.16 9.57 -7.63
C PHE A 80 7.93 11.07 -7.39
N PHE A 81 8.90 11.78 -6.80
CA PHE A 81 8.76 13.21 -6.51
C PHE A 81 8.91 14.12 -7.74
N THR A 82 9.75 13.77 -8.73
CA THR A 82 10.00 14.65 -9.89
C THR A 82 9.00 14.46 -11.01
N ASP A 83 8.53 13.23 -11.22
CA ASP A 83 7.79 12.85 -12.43
C ASP A 83 6.37 12.42 -12.11
N ASP A 84 6.15 11.71 -11.00
CA ASP A 84 4.84 11.12 -10.68
C ASP A 84 3.95 12.04 -9.84
N LEU A 85 4.46 12.61 -8.75
CA LEU A 85 3.71 13.51 -7.88
C LEU A 85 3.12 14.72 -8.63
N PRO A 86 3.80 15.34 -9.63
CA PRO A 86 3.21 16.43 -10.41
C PRO A 86 2.02 16.02 -11.29
N LYS A 87 1.74 14.73 -11.46
CA LYS A 87 0.57 14.23 -12.23
C LYS A 87 -0.70 14.17 -11.38
N LEU A 88 -0.62 14.49 -10.09
CA LEU A 88 -1.76 14.42 -9.18
C LEU A 88 -2.83 15.48 -9.47
N ASP A 89 -4.06 15.02 -9.52
CA ASP A 89 -5.27 15.83 -9.43
C ASP A 89 -6.11 15.30 -8.26
N ALA A 90 -6.33 16.13 -7.24
CA ALA A 90 -7.11 15.78 -6.04
C ALA A 90 -8.54 15.33 -6.36
N ASN A 91 -9.11 15.77 -7.49
CA ASN A 91 -10.46 15.38 -7.91
C ASN A 91 -10.49 13.97 -8.52
N PHE A 92 -9.36 13.50 -9.05
CA PHE A 92 -9.26 12.25 -9.80
C PHE A 92 -8.03 11.44 -9.35
N LEU A 93 -7.88 11.22 -8.04
CA LEU A 93 -6.66 10.63 -7.48
C LEU A 93 -6.30 9.28 -8.08
N LEU A 94 -7.24 8.34 -8.18
CA LEU A 94 -6.94 7.01 -8.75
C LEU A 94 -6.57 7.12 -10.22
N SER A 95 -7.25 8.00 -10.99
CA SER A 95 -6.86 8.31 -12.37
C SER A 95 -5.42 8.82 -12.42
N SER A 96 -5.04 9.69 -11.50
CA SER A 96 -3.70 10.29 -11.44
C SER A 96 -2.63 9.24 -11.09
N PHE A 97 -2.91 8.35 -10.14
CA PHE A 97 -2.00 7.27 -9.77
C PHE A 97 -1.74 6.32 -10.93
N THR A 98 -2.73 6.08 -11.80
CA THR A 98 -2.53 5.24 -13.01
C THR A 98 -1.53 5.82 -14.01
N LEU A 99 -1.21 7.12 -13.90
CA LEU A 99 -0.24 7.79 -14.76
C LEU A 99 1.19 7.71 -14.21
N PHE A 100 1.39 7.11 -13.03
CA PHE A 100 2.72 6.97 -12.46
C PHE A 100 3.61 6.06 -13.31
N SER A 101 4.90 6.32 -13.22
CA SER A 101 5.95 5.69 -14.04
C SER A 101 6.00 4.17 -14.00
N THR A 102 5.41 3.56 -12.97
CA THR A 102 5.37 2.10 -12.76
C THR A 102 3.97 1.52 -12.78
N SER A 103 2.94 2.27 -13.18
CA SER A 103 1.55 1.82 -13.08
C SER A 103 1.14 0.81 -14.16
N ASP A 104 1.70 0.92 -15.36
CA ASP A 104 1.38 0.05 -16.50
C ASP A 104 2.10 -1.31 -16.50
N VAL A 105 2.95 -1.57 -15.50
CA VAL A 105 3.73 -2.82 -15.41
C VAL A 105 2.87 -4.02 -14.99
N MET A 106 1.74 -3.78 -14.30
CA MET A 106 0.83 -4.84 -13.87
C MET A 106 -0.01 -5.32 -15.05
N ASN A 107 0.29 -6.54 -15.53
CA ASN A 107 -0.46 -7.22 -16.60
C ASN A 107 -1.20 -8.48 -16.12
N SER A 108 -1.02 -8.84 -14.84
CA SER A 108 -1.68 -9.96 -14.20
C SER A 108 -1.68 -9.77 -12.68
N PRO A 109 -2.59 -10.42 -11.92
CA PRO A 109 -2.58 -10.38 -10.46
C PRO A 109 -1.29 -10.92 -9.84
N THR A 110 -0.54 -11.72 -10.59
CA THR A 110 0.71 -12.36 -10.15
C THR A 110 1.97 -11.67 -10.68
N GLN A 111 1.87 -10.49 -11.30
CA GLN A 111 3.03 -9.75 -11.80
C GLN A 111 4.00 -9.47 -10.65
N GLU A 112 5.28 -9.86 -10.82
CA GLU A 112 6.26 -9.83 -9.74
C GLU A 112 6.52 -8.41 -9.20
N ASP A 113 6.56 -7.41 -10.08
CA ASP A 113 6.78 -6.01 -9.69
C ASP A 113 5.65 -5.49 -8.80
N TYR A 114 4.39 -5.77 -9.17
CA TYR A 114 3.22 -5.47 -8.35
C TYR A 114 3.30 -6.17 -6.99
N LEU A 115 3.61 -7.47 -6.97
CA LEU A 115 3.74 -8.24 -5.73
C LEU A 115 4.89 -7.72 -4.84
N ASN A 116 5.96 -7.19 -5.42
CA ASN A 116 7.07 -6.58 -4.68
C ASN A 116 6.65 -5.24 -4.04
N ILE A 117 5.90 -4.38 -4.74
CA ILE A 117 5.29 -3.19 -4.12
C ILE A 117 4.31 -3.61 -3.01
N GLN A 118 3.46 -4.62 -3.24
CA GLN A 118 2.53 -5.14 -2.24
C GLN A 118 3.25 -5.66 -0.99
N ARG A 119 4.38 -6.37 -1.15
CA ARG A 119 5.24 -6.78 -0.03
C ARG A 119 5.78 -5.58 0.73
N ALA A 120 6.30 -4.57 0.02
CA ALA A 120 6.83 -3.36 0.63
C ALA A 120 5.75 -2.60 1.43
N VAL A 121 4.55 -2.46 0.86
CA VAL A 121 3.37 -1.90 1.54
C VAL A 121 3.05 -2.71 2.80
N ASN A 122 2.98 -4.03 2.70
CA ASN A 122 2.63 -4.88 3.85
C ASN A 122 3.67 -4.80 4.98
N ILE A 123 4.96 -4.73 4.67
CA ILE A 123 6.03 -4.53 5.68
C ILE A 123 5.77 -3.27 6.52
N LEU A 124 5.42 -2.16 5.86
CA LEU A 124 5.18 -0.89 6.55
C LEU A 124 3.78 -0.82 7.20
N LYS A 125 2.78 -1.40 6.54
CA LYS A 125 1.40 -1.44 7.02
C LYS A 125 1.29 -2.21 8.34
N PHE A 126 1.96 -3.36 8.43
CA PHE A 126 2.00 -4.21 9.63
C PHE A 126 3.21 -3.95 10.55
N ALA A 127 3.92 -2.83 10.34
CA ALA A 127 5.03 -2.40 11.19
C ALA A 127 4.63 -2.40 12.68
N GLY A 128 5.50 -2.92 13.55
CA GLY A 128 5.21 -3.12 14.96
C GLY A 128 4.75 -4.55 15.31
N GLY A 129 4.87 -5.49 14.37
CA GLY A 129 4.60 -6.91 14.57
C GLY A 129 3.11 -7.26 14.64
N PHE A 130 2.26 -6.49 13.96
CA PHE A 130 0.82 -6.80 13.91
C PHE A 130 0.58 -8.02 13.02
N PRO A 131 -0.22 -9.00 13.46
CA PRO A 131 -0.56 -10.15 12.63
C PRO A 131 -1.46 -9.74 11.47
N THR A 132 -1.44 -10.53 10.39
CA THR A 132 -2.31 -10.29 9.23
C THR A 132 -3.80 -10.44 9.54
N SER A 133 -4.15 -11.12 10.63
CA SER A 133 -5.52 -11.23 11.15
C SER A 133 -5.97 -10.02 11.97
N THR A 134 -5.35 -8.86 11.75
CA THR A 134 -5.72 -7.58 12.36
C THR A 134 -5.80 -6.54 11.26
N ASP A 135 -6.71 -5.57 11.39
CA ASP A 135 -6.76 -4.39 10.55
C ASP A 135 -5.81 -3.31 11.12
N PRO A 136 -4.55 -3.21 10.64
CA PRO A 136 -3.61 -2.21 11.16
C PRO A 136 -4.02 -0.80 10.74
N THR A 137 -3.90 0.14 11.67
CA THR A 137 -4.14 1.58 11.44
C THR A 137 -2.92 2.40 11.80
N SER A 138 -2.91 3.65 11.33
CA SER A 138 -1.90 4.63 11.66
C SER A 138 -1.86 4.90 13.17
N ALA A 139 -3.02 4.90 13.83
CA ALA A 139 -3.16 4.98 15.27
C ALA A 139 -2.45 3.82 15.98
N LEU A 140 -2.63 2.58 15.52
CA LEU A 140 -1.96 1.41 16.09
C LEU A 140 -0.43 1.47 15.90
N ARG A 141 0.06 1.89 14.73
CA ARG A 141 1.50 2.06 14.48
C ARG A 141 2.12 3.12 15.40
N LYS A 142 1.42 4.23 15.67
CA LYS A 142 1.87 5.27 16.62
C LYS A 142 2.06 4.78 18.06
N LEU A 143 1.43 3.66 18.45
CA LEU A 143 1.65 3.04 19.76
C LEU A 143 2.95 2.22 19.83
N ARG A 144 3.57 1.92 18.68
CA ARG A 144 4.75 1.05 18.57
C ARG A 144 6.05 1.81 18.34
N PHE A 145 5.96 2.98 17.72
CA PHE A 145 7.13 3.74 17.28
C PHE A 145 7.12 5.15 17.86
N THR A 146 8.29 5.78 17.93
CA THR A 146 8.36 7.21 18.26
C THR A 146 7.63 8.05 17.20
N SER A 147 7.28 9.30 17.54
CA SER A 147 6.60 10.20 16.57
C SER A 147 7.41 10.39 15.28
N LYS A 148 8.73 10.46 15.39
CA LYS A 148 9.64 10.60 14.23
C LYS A 148 9.64 9.34 13.36
N GLU A 149 9.72 8.17 13.98
CA GLU A 149 9.72 6.89 13.26
C GLU A 149 8.35 6.63 12.61
N SER A 150 7.27 6.89 13.34
CA SER A 150 5.90 6.80 12.83
C SER A 150 5.69 7.69 11.61
N ALA A 151 6.11 8.96 11.68
CA ALA A 151 6.02 9.87 10.55
C ALA A 151 6.78 9.34 9.32
N GLN A 152 8.00 8.84 9.50
CA GLN A 152 8.78 8.26 8.40
C GLN A 152 8.16 6.99 7.81
N ILE A 153 7.59 6.11 8.64
CA ILE A 153 6.87 4.92 8.19
C ILE A 153 5.61 5.32 7.42
N HIS A 154 4.82 6.25 7.96
CA HIS A 154 3.57 6.70 7.34
C HIS A 154 3.81 7.39 6.01
N SER A 155 4.79 8.29 5.92
CA SER A 155 5.12 8.95 4.65
C SER A 155 5.53 7.92 3.60
N PHE A 156 6.43 6.99 3.93
CA PHE A 156 6.87 6.01 2.95
C PHE A 156 5.78 5.00 2.58
N LEU A 157 4.95 4.59 3.55
CA LEU A 157 3.77 3.77 3.31
C LEU A 157 2.81 4.47 2.35
N MET A 158 2.56 5.78 2.52
CA MET A 158 1.70 6.55 1.62
C MET A 158 2.24 6.54 0.19
N PHE A 159 3.54 6.78 -0.02
CA PHE A 159 4.13 6.78 -1.36
C PHE A 159 3.94 5.43 -2.06
N LEU A 160 4.22 4.34 -1.33
CA LEU A 160 4.08 2.99 -1.87
C LEU A 160 2.60 2.61 -2.08
N LEU A 161 1.67 3.06 -1.23
CA LEU A 161 0.24 2.86 -1.43
C LEU A 161 -0.26 3.56 -2.70
N MET A 162 0.19 4.79 -2.97
CA MET A 162 -0.19 5.51 -4.20
C MET A 162 0.31 4.77 -5.45
N VAL A 163 1.55 4.29 -5.44
CA VAL A 163 2.12 3.48 -6.52
C VAL A 163 1.35 2.18 -6.71
N ASN A 164 1.06 1.47 -5.63
CA ASN A 164 0.36 0.19 -5.67
C ASN A 164 -1.09 0.34 -6.14
N LEU A 165 -1.79 1.36 -5.63
CA LEU A 165 -3.13 1.72 -6.10
C LEU A 165 -3.12 2.15 -7.57
N GLY A 166 -2.05 2.80 -8.04
CA GLY A 166 -1.84 3.12 -9.44
C GLY A 166 -1.76 1.86 -10.31
N GLN A 167 -0.94 0.88 -9.91
CA GLN A 167 -0.82 -0.42 -10.59
C GLN A 167 -2.15 -1.20 -10.58
N TYR A 168 -2.76 -1.33 -9.41
CA TYR A 168 -4.05 -2.00 -9.23
C TYR A 168 -5.11 -1.35 -10.11
N SER A 169 -5.19 -0.02 -10.10
CA SER A 169 -6.22 0.71 -10.84
C SER A 169 -5.98 0.75 -12.33
N TYR A 170 -4.72 0.78 -12.77
CA TYR A 170 -4.40 0.69 -14.19
C TYR A 170 -4.86 -0.65 -14.76
N PHE A 171 -4.47 -1.75 -14.10
CA PHE A 171 -4.78 -3.10 -14.55
C PHE A 171 -6.28 -3.42 -14.47
N TYR A 172 -6.86 -3.38 -13.27
CA TYR A 172 -8.27 -3.74 -13.08
C TYR A 172 -9.23 -2.71 -13.67
N GLY A 173 -8.79 -1.46 -13.84
CA GLY A 173 -9.59 -0.38 -14.43
C GLY A 173 -9.54 -0.30 -15.93
N ASN A 174 -8.72 -1.16 -16.58
CA ASN A 174 -8.45 -1.06 -18.00
C ASN A 174 -8.14 0.39 -18.40
N THR A 175 -7.26 1.04 -17.65
CA THR A 175 -7.05 2.48 -17.78
C THR A 175 -6.17 2.79 -18.99
N GLY A 176 -6.57 3.76 -19.79
CA GLY A 176 -5.78 4.23 -20.93
C GLY A 176 -4.59 5.10 -20.53
N ALA A 177 -3.72 5.43 -21.49
CA ALA A 177 -2.50 6.22 -21.27
C ALA A 177 -2.73 7.64 -20.72
N THR A 178 -3.97 8.14 -20.76
CA THR A 178 -4.37 9.46 -20.24
C THR A 178 -5.02 9.39 -18.85
N GLY A 179 -5.12 8.20 -18.26
CA GLY A 179 -5.74 7.99 -16.94
C GLY A 179 -7.25 7.86 -16.98
N ILE A 180 -7.83 7.60 -18.16
CA ILE A 180 -9.27 7.37 -18.33
C ILE A 180 -9.56 5.88 -18.14
N LYS A 181 -10.42 5.53 -17.18
CA LYS A 181 -10.88 4.15 -16.95
C LYS A 181 -11.61 3.57 -18.18
N GLY A 182 -11.45 2.27 -18.42
CA GLY A 182 -12.04 1.57 -19.57
C GLY A 182 -11.44 1.94 -20.94
N ALA A 183 -10.55 2.94 -21.02
CA ALA A 183 -9.95 3.38 -22.28
C ALA A 183 -8.73 2.57 -22.73
N GLY A 184 -8.38 1.51 -21.99
CA GLY A 184 -7.30 0.60 -22.30
C GLY A 184 -7.69 -0.43 -23.37
N THR A 185 -6.97 -1.54 -23.40
CA THR A 185 -7.12 -2.58 -24.45
C THR A 185 -7.82 -3.85 -23.95
N ASN A 186 -8.10 -3.96 -22.65
CA ASN A 186 -8.90 -5.06 -22.11
C ASN A 186 -10.38 -4.89 -22.46
N VAL A 187 -11.15 -5.94 -22.18
CA VAL A 187 -12.58 -6.04 -22.52
C VAL A 187 -13.51 -5.40 -21.48
N ASN A 188 -12.97 -5.01 -20.33
CA ASN A 188 -13.76 -4.46 -19.23
C ASN A 188 -13.76 -2.95 -19.25
N ASP A 189 -14.92 -2.36 -18.97
CA ASP A 189 -15.11 -0.92 -18.84
C ASP A 189 -14.97 -0.47 -17.38
N CYS A 190 -15.20 -1.40 -16.45
CA CYS A 190 -15.25 -1.19 -15.01
C CYS A 190 -14.37 -2.17 -14.25
N PHE A 191 -14.06 -1.84 -12.99
CA PHE A 191 -13.46 -2.81 -12.06
C PHE A 191 -14.36 -4.02 -11.86
N MET A 192 -15.62 -3.75 -11.54
CA MET A 192 -16.65 -4.75 -11.25
C MET A 192 -17.90 -4.47 -12.08
N LYS A 193 -18.76 -5.47 -12.20
CA LYS A 193 -20.02 -5.30 -12.90
C LYS A 193 -20.97 -4.45 -12.05
N TYR A 194 -21.43 -3.33 -12.59
CA TYR A 194 -22.41 -2.47 -11.91
C TYR A 194 -23.83 -2.77 -12.40
N ASP A 195 -24.80 -2.57 -11.51
CA ASP A 195 -26.22 -2.62 -11.85
C ASP A 195 -26.89 -1.25 -11.69
N ALA A 196 -28.16 -1.18 -12.10
CA ALA A 196 -28.97 0.04 -12.02
C ALA A 196 -29.10 0.60 -10.59
N ALA A 197 -29.14 -0.28 -9.58
CA ALA A 197 -29.30 0.13 -8.19
C ALA A 197 -27.99 0.71 -7.63
N MET A 198 -26.84 0.18 -8.04
CA MET A 198 -25.52 0.72 -7.73
C MET A 198 -25.35 2.11 -8.35
N ILE A 199 -25.67 2.26 -9.63
CA ILE A 199 -25.61 3.57 -10.31
C ILE A 199 -26.55 4.58 -9.63
N ALA A 200 -27.75 4.16 -9.23
CA ALA A 200 -28.67 5.01 -8.48
C ALA A 200 -28.11 5.41 -7.10
N ALA A 201 -27.46 4.48 -6.38
CA ALA A 201 -26.83 4.76 -5.09
C ALA A 201 -25.65 5.76 -5.22
N MET A 202 -25.01 5.81 -6.38
CA MET A 202 -23.98 6.80 -6.73
C MET A 202 -24.55 8.14 -7.22
N GLY A 203 -25.87 8.32 -7.25
CA GLY A 203 -26.50 9.53 -7.76
C GLY A 203 -26.50 9.65 -9.29
N GLY A 204 -26.35 8.53 -10.02
CA GLY A 204 -26.41 8.49 -11.48
C GLY A 204 -25.08 8.73 -12.19
N SER A 205 -23.96 8.80 -11.47
CA SER A 205 -22.62 9.04 -12.02
C SER A 205 -21.81 7.75 -12.11
N GLY A 206 -21.85 7.07 -13.25
CA GLY A 206 -20.97 5.94 -13.57
C GLY A 206 -19.87 6.26 -14.60
N GLY A 207 -19.95 7.41 -15.28
CA GLY A 207 -19.04 7.72 -16.39
C GLY A 207 -19.16 6.66 -17.50
N SER A 208 -18.02 6.05 -17.88
CA SER A 208 -17.96 4.89 -18.79
C SER A 208 -18.50 3.59 -18.19
N CYS A 209 -18.78 3.57 -16.89
CA CYS A 209 -19.43 2.48 -16.19
C CYS A 209 -20.95 2.69 -16.15
N ASP A 210 -21.61 2.49 -17.28
CA ASP A 210 -23.05 2.66 -17.42
C ASP A 210 -23.79 1.31 -17.51
N ASN A 211 -25.09 1.32 -17.24
CA ASN A 211 -25.89 0.09 -17.08
C ASN A 211 -26.00 -0.75 -18.39
N ALA A 212 -25.30 -0.39 -19.47
CA ALA A 212 -25.39 -0.99 -20.79
C ALA A 212 -24.27 -2.00 -21.06
N ALA A 213 -24.36 -3.17 -20.38
CA ALA A 213 -23.56 -4.37 -20.66
C ALA A 213 -22.08 -4.31 -20.26
N ASP A 214 -21.71 -3.45 -19.33
CA ASP A 214 -20.33 -3.37 -18.85
C ASP A 214 -19.89 -4.65 -18.15
N SER A 215 -18.72 -5.11 -18.54
CA SER A 215 -18.08 -6.26 -17.91
C SER A 215 -17.11 -5.77 -16.84
N GLY A 216 -17.15 -6.41 -15.66
CA GLY A 216 -16.09 -6.27 -14.67
C GLY A 216 -14.80 -6.90 -15.20
N HIS A 217 -13.67 -6.52 -14.60
CA HIS A 217 -12.39 -7.08 -15.01
C HIS A 217 -12.38 -8.61 -14.84
N PRO A 218 -11.91 -9.41 -15.83
CA PRO A 218 -11.99 -10.88 -15.77
C PRO A 218 -11.28 -11.52 -14.56
N ASN A 219 -10.30 -10.83 -13.98
CA ASN A 219 -9.62 -11.27 -12.76
C ASN A 219 -10.23 -10.74 -11.45
N LEU A 220 -11.22 -9.84 -11.52
CA LEU A 220 -11.85 -9.22 -10.36
C LEU A 220 -13.32 -9.60 -10.21
N ASP A 221 -14.09 -9.57 -11.30
CA ASP A 221 -15.50 -9.97 -11.35
C ASP A 221 -15.86 -10.56 -12.74
N PRO A 222 -15.41 -11.79 -13.06
CA PRO A 222 -15.81 -12.51 -14.28
C PRO A 222 -17.28 -12.99 -14.29
N GLY A 223 -18.11 -12.51 -13.34
CA GLY A 223 -19.47 -12.97 -13.07
C GLY A 223 -19.69 -13.39 -11.61
N THR A 224 -18.59 -13.70 -10.91
CA THR A 224 -18.51 -13.91 -9.47
C THR A 224 -17.28 -13.16 -8.97
N VAL A 225 -17.41 -12.40 -7.89
CA VAL A 225 -16.29 -11.60 -7.36
C VAL A 225 -15.15 -12.51 -6.89
N ASN A 226 -13.93 -12.22 -7.33
CA ASN A 226 -12.72 -12.82 -6.78
C ASN A 226 -12.36 -12.12 -5.47
N PHE A 227 -12.72 -12.73 -4.33
CA PHE A 227 -12.54 -12.11 -3.01
C PHE A 227 -11.09 -11.79 -2.68
N THR A 228 -10.13 -12.64 -3.07
CA THR A 228 -8.70 -12.37 -2.82
C THR A 228 -8.27 -11.07 -3.49
N ASN A 229 -8.52 -10.93 -4.79
CA ASN A 229 -8.14 -9.73 -5.53
C ASN A 229 -8.93 -8.50 -5.07
N ALA A 230 -10.23 -8.66 -4.79
CA ALA A 230 -11.08 -7.59 -4.29
C ALA A 230 -10.64 -7.09 -2.91
N CYS A 231 -10.31 -8.00 -1.98
CA CYS A 231 -9.85 -7.66 -0.64
C CYS A 231 -8.46 -7.03 -0.64
N GLU A 232 -7.57 -7.36 -1.59
CA GLU A 232 -6.34 -6.61 -1.79
C GLU A 232 -6.63 -5.14 -2.09
N GLY A 233 -7.53 -4.86 -3.05
CA GLY A 233 -7.92 -3.50 -3.40
C GLY A 233 -8.59 -2.74 -2.24
N VAL A 234 -9.50 -3.39 -1.52
CA VAL A 234 -10.14 -2.82 -0.31
C VAL A 234 -9.09 -2.44 0.73
N ALA A 235 -8.16 -3.36 1.02
CA ALA A 235 -7.11 -3.14 2.00
C ALA A 235 -6.16 -2.00 1.60
N LEU A 236 -5.85 -1.85 0.31
CA LEU A 236 -5.03 -0.76 -0.21
C LEU A 236 -5.74 0.60 -0.08
N ILE A 237 -6.99 0.70 -0.52
CA ILE A 237 -7.79 1.93 -0.46
C ILE A 237 -7.95 2.39 0.98
N ASN A 238 -8.37 1.50 1.88
CA ASN A 238 -8.60 1.84 3.27
C ASN A 238 -7.29 2.18 4.00
N ALA A 239 -6.18 1.51 3.69
CA ALA A 239 -4.87 1.86 4.26
C ALA A 239 -4.39 3.24 3.78
N PHE A 240 -4.67 3.60 2.53
CA PHE A 240 -4.36 4.94 2.00
C PHE A 240 -5.17 6.01 2.73
N ILE A 241 -6.48 5.80 2.86
CA ILE A 241 -7.40 6.68 3.58
C ILE A 241 -7.02 6.86 5.06
N ASP A 242 -6.55 5.79 5.71
CA ASP A 242 -6.07 5.83 7.09
C ASP A 242 -4.75 6.63 7.24
N VAL A 243 -3.81 6.48 6.30
CA VAL A 243 -2.46 7.04 6.47
C VAL A 243 -2.34 8.48 5.99
N ILE A 244 -3.11 8.89 4.97
CA ILE A 244 -2.95 10.20 4.33
C ILE A 244 -3.13 11.39 5.29
N PRO A 245 -4.09 11.42 6.25
CA PRO A 245 -4.24 12.57 7.13
C PRO A 245 -3.02 12.77 8.04
N GLU A 246 -2.39 11.67 8.45
CA GLU A 246 -1.19 11.68 9.30
C GLU A 246 0.03 12.21 8.56
N VAL A 247 0.14 11.90 7.26
CA VAL A 247 1.24 12.39 6.42
C VAL A 247 1.05 13.87 6.11
N ILE A 248 -0.16 14.30 5.72
CA ILE A 248 -0.45 15.72 5.47
C ILE A 248 -0.22 16.55 6.74
N ALA A 249 -0.68 16.07 7.91
CA ALA A 249 -0.49 16.78 9.18
C ALA A 249 0.98 16.89 9.62
N SER A 250 1.85 15.98 9.16
CA SER A 250 3.29 15.99 9.46
C SER A 250 4.16 16.61 8.39
N ALA A 251 3.60 16.89 7.21
CA ALA A 251 4.28 17.57 6.12
C ALA A 251 4.54 19.04 6.47
N SER A 252 5.70 19.55 6.04
CA SER A 252 6.05 20.96 6.16
C SER A 252 5.98 21.64 4.80
N GLY A 253 5.39 22.83 4.72
CA GLY A 253 5.38 23.61 3.47
C GLY A 253 4.33 23.12 2.46
N THR A 254 4.72 23.04 1.19
CA THR A 254 3.81 22.75 0.05
C THR A 254 4.03 21.37 -0.56
N ASP A 255 4.78 20.49 0.09
CA ASP A 255 5.24 19.19 -0.45
C ASP A 255 4.10 18.24 -0.90
N PHE A 256 2.87 18.51 -0.46
CA PHE A 256 1.65 17.78 -0.88
C PHE A 256 0.48 18.74 -1.14
N SER A 257 0.77 19.95 -1.64
CA SER A 257 -0.27 20.94 -1.95
C SER A 257 -1.30 20.41 -2.96
N GLU A 258 -0.87 19.48 -3.82
CA GLU A 258 -1.66 18.74 -4.81
C GLU A 258 -2.71 17.82 -4.17
N LEU A 259 -2.55 17.47 -2.89
CA LEU A 259 -3.51 16.69 -2.09
C LEU A 259 -4.39 17.58 -1.20
N GLY A 260 -4.22 18.91 -1.24
CA GLY A 260 -4.81 19.84 -0.27
C GLY A 260 -6.35 19.84 -0.21
N ASP A 261 -7.01 19.52 -1.33
CA ASP A 261 -8.47 19.47 -1.42
C ASP A 261 -9.04 18.05 -1.19
N PHE A 262 -8.18 17.04 -1.01
CA PHE A 262 -8.61 15.68 -0.77
C PHE A 262 -8.99 15.45 0.71
N ASP A 263 -10.28 15.26 0.98
CA ASP A 263 -10.76 14.83 2.29
C ASP A 263 -11.20 13.36 2.29
N PRO A 264 -10.40 12.44 2.88
CA PRO A 264 -10.77 11.03 2.98
C PRO A 264 -12.12 10.78 3.68
N ASN A 265 -12.54 11.66 4.59
CA ASN A 265 -13.79 11.49 5.33
C ASN A 265 -15.01 11.71 4.45
N VAL A 266 -14.94 12.63 3.49
CA VAL A 266 -16.03 12.89 2.53
C VAL A 266 -16.31 11.62 1.72
N ILE A 267 -15.26 10.95 1.25
CA ILE A 267 -15.39 9.75 0.43
C ILE A 267 -15.87 8.56 1.26
N LYS A 268 -15.30 8.36 2.47
CA LYS A 268 -15.81 7.33 3.40
C LYS A 268 -17.29 7.55 3.74
N THR A 269 -17.71 8.80 3.94
CA THR A 269 -19.10 9.15 4.24
C THR A 269 -20.01 8.84 3.04
N ALA A 270 -19.60 9.21 1.83
CA ALA A 270 -20.34 8.90 0.61
C ALA A 270 -20.47 7.38 0.41
N ALA A 271 -19.38 6.62 0.56
CA ALA A 271 -19.38 5.17 0.44
C ALA A 271 -20.27 4.50 1.49
N SER A 272 -20.22 4.97 2.74
CA SER A 272 -21.09 4.51 3.83
C SER A 272 -22.57 4.75 3.54
N ALA A 273 -22.92 5.93 3.00
CA ALA A 273 -24.28 6.27 2.61
C ALA A 273 -24.80 5.36 1.50
N ALA A 274 -23.99 5.06 0.48
CA ALA A 274 -24.38 4.18 -0.62
C ALA A 274 -24.56 2.72 -0.18
N LEU A 275 -23.66 2.20 0.66
CA LEU A 275 -23.81 0.86 1.26
C LEU A 275 -25.09 0.78 2.11
N THR A 276 -25.33 1.78 2.96
CA THR A 276 -26.53 1.84 3.81
C THR A 276 -27.81 1.94 2.98
N PHE A 277 -27.82 2.76 1.92
CA PHE A 277 -28.94 2.89 1.00
C PHE A 277 -29.29 1.54 0.34
N ALA A 278 -28.26 0.74 0.01
CA ALA A 278 -28.43 -0.60 -0.55
C ALA A 278 -28.72 -1.69 0.50
N GLY A 279 -28.88 -1.33 1.78
CA GLY A 279 -29.11 -2.28 2.87
C GLY A 279 -27.90 -3.17 3.18
N LYS A 280 -26.69 -2.72 2.83
CA LYS A 280 -25.42 -3.43 3.05
C LYS A 280 -24.75 -2.94 4.34
N GLY A 281 -23.91 -3.80 4.92
CA GLY A 281 -23.05 -3.44 6.06
C GLY A 281 -21.90 -2.53 5.64
N THR A 282 -21.36 -1.75 6.59
CA THR A 282 -20.27 -0.79 6.33
C THR A 282 -18.89 -1.29 6.76
N ASP A 283 -18.80 -2.51 7.29
CA ASP A 283 -17.56 -3.07 7.87
C ASP A 283 -16.42 -3.13 6.86
N ILE A 284 -16.72 -3.22 5.55
CA ILE A 284 -15.74 -3.19 4.45
C ILE A 284 -14.93 -1.88 4.43
N LEU A 285 -15.47 -0.77 4.95
CA LEU A 285 -14.81 0.55 4.94
C LEU A 285 -13.65 0.66 5.94
N ASP A 286 -13.52 -0.30 6.84
CA ASP A 286 -12.49 -0.32 7.88
C ASP A 286 -11.50 -1.49 7.73
N LYS A 287 -11.63 -2.28 6.65
CA LYS A 287 -10.72 -3.39 6.36
C LYS A 287 -9.42 -2.89 5.75
N THR A 288 -8.35 -2.89 6.53
CA THR A 288 -6.99 -2.56 6.07
C THR A 288 -6.12 -3.81 5.89
N SER A 289 -6.61 -4.99 6.29
CA SER A 289 -6.02 -6.28 5.95
C SER A 289 -6.89 -7.05 4.94
N ALA A 290 -6.25 -7.61 3.92
CA ALA A 290 -6.93 -8.47 2.96
C ALA A 290 -7.42 -9.76 3.63
N VAL A 291 -6.68 -10.28 4.62
CA VAL A 291 -7.04 -11.52 5.33
C VAL A 291 -8.31 -11.35 6.16
N THR A 292 -8.45 -10.23 6.87
CA THR A 292 -9.67 -9.93 7.65
C THR A 292 -10.83 -9.60 6.71
N CYS A 293 -10.58 -8.92 5.60
CA CYS A 293 -11.58 -8.71 4.56
C CYS A 293 -12.13 -10.03 4.01
N GLU A 294 -11.26 -10.98 3.66
CA GLU A 294 -11.65 -12.29 3.11
C GLU A 294 -12.42 -13.13 4.14
N SER A 295 -12.11 -13.01 5.43
CA SER A 295 -12.81 -13.75 6.48
C SER A 295 -14.17 -13.15 6.84
N ASP A 296 -14.29 -11.83 6.81
CA ASP A 296 -15.41 -11.12 7.41
C ASP A 296 -16.46 -10.71 6.37
N ILE A 297 -16.05 -10.45 5.12
CA ILE A 297 -16.94 -10.00 4.05
C ILE A 297 -17.23 -11.16 3.10
N THR A 298 -18.50 -11.59 3.09
CA THR A 298 -18.96 -12.75 2.30
C THR A 298 -19.96 -12.39 1.21
N ASP A 299 -20.44 -11.14 1.19
CA ASP A 299 -21.43 -10.66 0.23
C ASP A 299 -20.74 -10.00 -0.97
N GLU A 300 -20.86 -10.63 -2.15
CA GLU A 300 -20.27 -10.13 -3.41
C GLU A 300 -20.71 -8.69 -3.73
N ASP A 301 -21.98 -8.37 -3.49
CA ASP A 301 -22.50 -7.05 -3.82
C ASP A 301 -21.88 -5.96 -2.93
N THR A 302 -21.51 -6.27 -1.69
CA THR A 302 -20.80 -5.32 -0.82
C THR A 302 -19.49 -4.84 -1.47
N PHE A 303 -18.78 -5.74 -2.16
CA PHE A 303 -17.60 -5.35 -2.94
C PHE A 303 -17.97 -4.49 -4.14
N ARG A 304 -19.00 -4.88 -4.91
CA ARG A 304 -19.44 -4.12 -6.09
C ARG A 304 -19.82 -2.68 -5.72
N TYR A 305 -20.58 -2.49 -4.64
CA TYR A 305 -20.92 -1.17 -4.11
C TYR A 305 -19.70 -0.39 -3.61
N PHE A 306 -18.79 -1.04 -2.87
CA PHE A 306 -17.56 -0.40 -2.42
C PHE A 306 -16.74 0.12 -3.61
N PHE A 307 -16.48 -0.73 -4.59
CA PHE A 307 -15.68 -0.35 -5.75
C PHE A 307 -16.38 0.64 -6.66
N ALA A 308 -17.70 0.54 -6.85
CA ALA A 308 -18.47 1.56 -7.57
C ALA A 308 -18.23 2.95 -6.94
N MET A 309 -18.42 3.08 -5.63
CA MET A 309 -18.23 4.37 -4.95
C MET A 309 -16.80 4.91 -5.04
N PHE A 310 -15.80 4.10 -4.70
CA PHE A 310 -14.42 4.58 -4.69
C PHE A 310 -13.87 4.82 -6.10
N PHE A 311 -14.25 3.99 -7.07
CA PHE A 311 -13.78 4.10 -8.43
C PHE A 311 -14.49 5.21 -9.20
N ASP A 312 -15.79 5.37 -9.05
CA ASP A 312 -16.50 6.47 -9.72
C ASP A 312 -16.17 7.82 -9.10
N ILE A 313 -15.91 7.91 -7.80
CA ILE A 313 -15.49 9.18 -7.21
C ILE A 313 -14.04 9.51 -7.60
N LEU A 314 -13.11 8.56 -7.45
CA LEU A 314 -11.67 8.85 -7.57
C LEU A 314 -11.07 8.57 -8.95
N HIS A 315 -11.81 7.89 -9.82
CA HIS A 315 -11.41 7.51 -11.18
C HIS A 315 -12.39 8.03 -12.24
N SER A 316 -13.02 9.18 -11.98
CA SER A 316 -14.05 9.80 -12.84
C SER A 316 -13.51 10.61 -14.02
N LYS A 317 -12.21 10.53 -14.34
CA LYS A 317 -11.65 11.27 -15.48
C LYS A 317 -12.28 10.77 -16.78
N THR A 318 -12.88 11.68 -17.55
CA THR A 318 -13.54 11.44 -18.86
C THR A 318 -12.73 12.01 -20.02
#